data_AF-A0A5B7K3I2-F1
#
_entry.id   AF-A0A5B7K3I2-F1
#
_cell.length_a   1.000
_cell.length_b   1.000
_cell.length_c   1.000
_cell.angle_alpha   90.00
_cell.angle_beta   90.00
_cell.angle_gamma   90.00
#
_symmetry.space_group_name_H-M   'P 1'
#
loop_
_entity.id
_entity.type
_entity.pdbx_description
1 polymer ?
#
loop_
_entity_poly.entity_id
_entity_poly.type
_entity_poly.pdbx_seq_one_letter_code
_entity_poly.pdbx_strand_id
1 'polypeptide(L)'
;MGLRKELTKDQISGISTLSQVGKGNKEIAAITGVTLCSVQRWTKKCRDAGGSVPLPSEKKRTRRPRVTSTRTLKILKCQVDNEPRISAKELK
;
A
#
# COMPACT_ATOMS: atom_id res chain seq x y z
N MET A 1 -6.24 -12.60 -7.51
CA MET A 1 -5.24 -12.34 -6.43
C MET A 1 -5.98 -11.89 -5.17
N GLY A 2 -6.30 -12.81 -4.26
CA GLY A 2 -7.23 -12.60 -3.14
C GLY A 2 -6.77 -11.61 -2.04
N LEU A 3 -7.71 -11.26 -1.14
CA LEU A 3 -7.43 -10.52 0.09
C LEU A 3 -6.36 -11.28 0.90
N ARG A 4 -5.16 -10.72 1.03
CA ARG A 4 -4.15 -11.27 1.92
C ARG A 4 -4.43 -10.76 3.32
N LYS A 5 -4.49 -11.67 4.30
CA LYS A 5 -4.59 -11.33 5.71
C LYS A 5 -3.35 -10.50 6.07
N GLU A 6 -3.58 -9.29 6.58
CA GLU A 6 -2.49 -8.42 7.01
C GLU A 6 -1.85 -9.03 8.27
N LEU A 7 -0.52 -8.98 8.33
CA LEU A 7 0.21 -9.45 9.51
C LEU A 7 0.11 -8.42 10.61
N THR A 8 -0.06 -8.90 11.84
CA THR A 8 -0.07 -8.05 13.03
C THR A 8 1.32 -7.43 13.26
N LYS A 9 1.36 -6.30 13.97
CA LYS A 9 2.63 -5.63 14.32
C LYS A 9 3.56 -6.56 15.09
N ASP A 10 3.01 -7.38 15.99
CA ASP A 10 3.77 -8.33 16.81
C ASP A 10 4.42 -9.41 15.96
N GLN A 11 3.69 -9.96 14.98
CA GLN A 11 4.25 -10.93 14.02
C GLN A 11 5.39 -10.32 13.20
N ILE A 12 5.25 -9.07 12.76
CA ILE A 12 6.28 -8.37 11.98
C ILE A 12 7.52 -8.10 12.85
N SER A 13 7.32 -7.68 14.10
CA SER A 13 8.40 -7.48 15.07
C SER A 13 9.16 -8.80 15.31
N GLY A 14 8.44 -9.90 15.56
CA GLY A 14 9.02 -11.23 15.73
C GLY A 14 9.80 -11.71 14.50
N ILE A 15 9.31 -11.45 13.29
CA ILE A 15 10.07 -11.77 12.06
C ILE A 15 11.34 -10.92 11.97
N SER A 16 11.28 -9.63 12.33
CA SER A 16 12.42 -8.72 12.27
C SER A 16 13.52 -9.12 13.24
N THR A 17 13.18 -9.40 14.50
CA THR A 17 14.16 -9.83 15.53
C THR A 17 14.80 -11.17 15.17
N LEU A 18 14.02 -12.17 14.75
CA LEU A 18 14.57 -13.47 14.35
C LEU A 18 15.44 -13.38 13.09
N SER A 19 15.10 -12.47 12.17
CA SER A 19 15.92 -12.21 10.98
C SER A 19 17.24 -11.52 11.32
N GLN A 20 17.27 -10.62 12.29
CA GLN A 20 18.51 -9.97 12.77
C GLN A 20 19.44 -10.99 13.46
N VAL A 21 18.86 -11.95 14.18
CA VAL A 21 19.59 -13.07 14.81
C VAL A 21 20.13 -14.07 13.76
N GLY A 22 19.74 -13.94 12.49
CA GLY A 22 20.25 -14.79 11.40
C GLY A 22 19.51 -16.13 11.26
N LYS A 23 18.31 -16.26 11.81
CA LYS A 23 17.50 -17.48 11.67
C LYS A 23 17.03 -17.69 10.23
N GLY A 24 16.90 -18.96 9.82
CA GLY A 24 16.42 -19.30 8.49
C GLY A 24 14.94 -18.98 8.30
N ASN A 25 14.53 -18.54 7.09
CA ASN A 25 13.13 -18.19 6.81
C ASN A 25 12.12 -19.31 7.13
N LYS A 26 12.52 -20.59 6.98
CA LYS A 26 11.67 -21.76 7.33
C LYS A 26 11.46 -21.87 8.84
N GLU A 27 12.51 -21.65 9.62
CA GLU A 27 12.45 -21.67 11.09
C GLU A 27 11.59 -20.52 11.61
N ILE A 28 11.77 -19.33 11.04
CA ILE A 28 10.96 -18.16 11.39
C ILE A 28 9.48 -18.42 11.12
N ALA A 29 9.14 -19.05 10.01
CA ALA A 29 7.76 -19.42 9.68
C ALA A 29 7.17 -20.41 10.70
N ALA A 30 7.95 -21.41 11.12
CA ALA A 30 7.52 -22.37 12.14
C ALA A 30 7.30 -21.70 13.52
N ILE A 31 8.18 -20.79 13.92
CA ILE A 31 8.11 -20.10 15.22
C ILE A 31 6.95 -19.10 15.26
N THR A 32 6.79 -18.29 14.21
CA THR A 32 5.81 -17.20 14.18
C THR A 32 4.42 -17.63 13.71
N GLY A 33 4.27 -18.86 13.20
CA GLY A 33 3.03 -19.36 12.62
C GLY A 33 2.62 -18.63 11.33
N VAL A 34 3.56 -17.90 10.71
CA VAL A 34 3.34 -17.11 9.50
C VAL A 34 3.75 -17.90 8.27
N THR A 35 3.02 -17.71 7.16
CA THR A 35 3.36 -18.38 5.89
C THR A 35 4.75 -17.99 5.39
N LEU A 36 5.50 -18.96 4.85
CA LEU A 36 6.86 -18.75 4.35
C LEU A 36 6.97 -17.58 3.35
N CYS A 37 6.01 -17.45 2.42
CA CYS A 37 5.98 -16.36 1.45
C CYS A 37 5.79 -14.98 2.08
N SER A 38 5.20 -14.89 3.27
CA SER A 38 5.05 -13.64 4.01
C SER A 38 6.33 -13.34 4.79
N VAL A 39 6.92 -14.35 5.45
CA VAL A 39 8.23 -14.24 6.10
C VAL A 39 9.28 -13.73 5.10
N GLN A 40 9.43 -14.38 3.95
CA GLN A 40 10.41 -13.98 2.92
C GLN A 40 10.25 -12.53 2.44
N ARG A 41 9.00 -12.07 2.29
CA ARG A 41 8.72 -10.68 1.91
C ARG A 41 9.11 -9.70 3.01
N TRP A 42 8.81 -10.05 4.25
CA TRP A 42 9.13 -9.20 5.40
C TRP A 42 10.62 -9.20 5.73
N THR A 43 11.32 -10.33 5.67
CA THR A 43 12.76 -10.39 5.86
C THR A 43 13.50 -9.60 4.77
N LYS A 44 13.05 -9.68 3.50
CA LYS A 44 13.55 -8.80 2.43
C LYS A 44 13.31 -7.33 2.76
N LYS A 45 12.10 -6.96 3.19
CA LYS A 45 11.75 -5.57 3.54
C LYS A 45 12.57 -5.05 4.74
N CYS A 46 12.81 -5.88 5.75
CA CYS A 46 13.69 -5.55 6.89
C CYS A 46 15.13 -5.29 6.42
N ARG A 47 15.64 -6.13 5.51
CA ARG A 47 16.98 -5.95 4.93
C ARG A 47 17.07 -4.65 4.11
N ASP A 48 16.09 -4.40 3.25
CA ASP A 48 16.04 -3.19 2.41
C ASP A 48 15.88 -1.91 3.26
N ALA A 49 15.26 -2.00 4.44
CA ALA A 49 15.08 -0.90 5.39
C ALA A 49 16.23 -0.75 6.41
N GLY A 50 17.38 -1.40 6.19
CA GLY A 50 18.56 -1.29 7.05
C GLY A 50 18.40 -1.89 8.45
N GLY A 51 17.54 -2.90 8.60
CA GLY A 51 17.29 -3.57 9.88
C GLY A 51 16.21 -2.93 10.74
N SER A 52 15.60 -1.82 10.30
CA SER A 52 14.44 -1.24 10.99
C SER A 52 13.18 -2.12 10.80
N VAL A 53 12.33 -2.19 11.84
CA VAL A 53 11.05 -2.90 11.77
C VAL A 53 10.13 -2.15 10.79
N PRO A 54 9.82 -2.70 9.61
CA PRO A 54 9.03 -1.94 8.65
C PRO A 54 7.58 -1.90 9.15
N LEU A 55 6.95 -0.72 9.10
CA LEU A 55 5.54 -0.62 9.45
C LEU A 55 4.68 -1.45 8.48
N PRO A 56 3.58 -2.08 8.95
CA PRO A 56 2.52 -2.57 8.08
C PRO A 56 2.15 -1.47 7.10
N SER A 57 2.10 -1.76 5.79
CA SER A 57 1.70 -0.72 4.86
C SER A 57 0.22 -0.46 5.04
N GLU A 58 -0.14 0.61 5.73
CA GLU A 58 -1.50 1.18 5.72
C GLU A 58 -1.81 1.82 4.36
N LYS A 59 -1.25 1.31 3.26
CA LYS A 59 -1.60 1.74 1.92
C LYS A 59 -3.04 1.29 1.69
N LYS A 60 -3.98 2.17 2.07
CA LYS A 60 -5.36 2.15 1.60
C LYS A 60 -5.26 1.91 0.10
N ARG A 61 -5.96 0.89 -0.40
CA ARG A 61 -6.05 0.65 -1.83
C ARG A 61 -6.61 1.93 -2.46
N THR A 62 -5.74 2.79 -2.98
CA THR A 62 -6.15 3.96 -3.74
C THR A 62 -6.83 3.40 -4.97
N ARG A 63 -8.15 3.57 -5.04
CA ARG A 63 -8.86 3.30 -6.29
C ARG A 63 -8.18 4.15 -7.35
N ARG A 64 -7.95 3.58 -8.53
CA ARG A 64 -7.44 4.34 -9.68
C ARG A 64 -8.36 5.56 -9.84
N PRO A 65 -7.84 6.80 -9.76
CA PRO A 65 -8.67 7.96 -10.02
C PRO A 65 -9.27 7.78 -11.41
N ARG A 66 -10.58 8.01 -11.56
CA ARG A 66 -11.20 8.08 -12.88
C ARG A 66 -10.67 9.37 -13.51
N VAL A 67 -9.60 9.25 -14.28
CA VAL A 67 -8.93 10.40 -14.89
C VAL A 67 -9.82 10.92 -16.02
N THR A 68 -10.43 12.08 -15.82
CA THR A 68 -10.95 12.90 -16.92
C THR A 68 -9.78 13.47 -17.70
N SER A 69 -9.90 13.55 -19.04
CA SER A 69 -8.81 14.06 -19.86
C SER A 69 -8.44 15.51 -19.47
N THR A 70 -7.17 15.87 -19.60
CA THR A 70 -6.68 17.24 -19.33
C THR A 70 -7.42 18.27 -20.19
N ARG A 71 -7.77 17.90 -21.42
CA ARG A 71 -8.56 18.73 -22.34
C ARG A 71 -9.97 18.98 -21.80
N THR A 72 -10.65 17.94 -21.33
CA THR A 72 -11.99 18.06 -20.74
C THR A 72 -11.98 18.96 -19.52
N LEU A 73 -10.99 18.80 -18.63
CA LEU A 73 -10.82 19.67 -17.46
C LEU A 73 -10.60 21.13 -17.84
N LYS A 74 -9.83 21.40 -18.91
CA LYS A 74 -9.61 22.76 -19.41
C LYS A 74 -10.90 23.39 -19.95
N ILE A 75 -11.70 22.63 -20.70
CA ILE A 75 -13.00 23.08 -21.23
C ILE A 75 -13.96 23.40 -20.08
N LEU A 76 -14.11 22.48 -19.12
CA LEU A 76 -14.97 22.67 -17.95
C LEU A 76 -14.56 23.90 -17.14
N LYS A 77 -13.24 24.10 -16.97
CA LYS A 77 -12.72 25.29 -16.26
C LYS A 77 -13.10 26.58 -16.99
N CYS A 78 -12.91 26.65 -18.31
CA CYS A 78 -13.31 27.82 -19.10
C CYS A 78 -14.82 28.08 -19.05
N GLN A 79 -15.66 27.04 -19.04
CA GLN A 79 -17.12 27.21 -18.94
C GLN A 79 -17.52 27.80 -17.58
N VAL A 80 -16.95 27.29 -16.48
CA VAL A 80 -17.22 27.81 -15.13
C VAL A 80 -16.68 29.22 -14.95
N ASP A 81 -15.51 29.53 -15.50
CA ASP A 81 -14.90 30.86 -15.39
C ASP A 81 -15.72 31.91 -16.17
N ASN A 82 -16.32 31.54 -17.32
CA ASN A 82 -17.16 32.44 -18.12
C ASN A 82 -18.58 32.60 -17.56
N GLU A 83 -19.16 31.52 -17.03
CA GLU A 83 -20.51 31.50 -16.46
C GLU A 83 -20.51 30.87 -15.06
N PRO A 84 -20.22 31.64 -14.00
CA PRO A 84 -20.02 31.08 -12.65
C PRO A 84 -21.32 30.54 -12.01
N ARG A 85 -22.49 30.79 -12.63
CA ARG A 85 -23.79 30.28 -12.18
C ARG A 85 -24.26 29.05 -12.95
N ILE A 86 -23.46 28.53 -13.89
CA ILE A 86 -23.82 27.37 -14.69
C ILE A 86 -23.99 26.12 -13.80
N SER A 87 -25.05 25.36 -14.03
CA SER A 87 -25.32 24.15 -13.25
C SER A 87 -24.44 23.00 -13.73
N ALA A 88 -24.09 22.07 -12.83
CA ALA A 88 -23.33 20.88 -13.19
C ALA A 88 -24.02 20.02 -14.27
N LYS A 89 -25.36 20.11 -14.41
CA LYS A 89 -26.13 19.42 -15.46
C LYS A 89 -25.94 20.05 -16.86
N GLU A 90 -25.51 21.31 -16.90
CA GLU A 90 -25.40 22.11 -18.12
C GLU A 90 -23.98 22.10 -18.68
N LEU A 91 -22.98 21.74 -17.87
CA LEU A 91 -21.60 21.52 -18.28
C LEU A 91 -21.51 20.35 -19.27
N LYS A 92 -20.92 20.60 -20.45
CA LYS A 92 -20.77 19.66 -21.56
C LYS A 92 -19.31 19.52 -21.98
#